data_AF-A0AA43LMG6-F1
#
_entry.id   AF-A0AA43LMG6-F1
#
_cell.length_a   1.000
_cell.length_b   1.000
_cell.length_c   1.000
_cell.angle_alpha   90.00
_cell.angle_beta   90.00
_cell.angle_gamma   90.00
#
_symmetry.space_group_name_H-M   'P 1'
#
loop_
_entity.id
_entity.type
_entity.pdbx_description
1 polymer ?
#
loop_
_entity_poly.entity_id
_entity_poly.type
_entity_poly.pdbx_seq_one_letter_code
_entity_poly.pdbx_strand_id
1 'polypeptide(L)'
;MKKELKDIELLKGGNSFKVPEGYFESFTSRMMEQLPEKTYSAPKKVTMLDRVRPWLYMAAVFAGLGLFFKAIVGIDSSTQLAHTDTLAIQSTVTTPVLATLQGDEEEEYLEYLENQYTSYILAEELSNYE
;
A
#
# COMPACT_ATOMS: atom_id res chain seq x y z
N MET A 1 50.85 50.62 4.43
CA MET A 1 49.44 50.84 4.02
C MET A 1 49.22 51.32 2.58
N LYS A 2 50.18 51.93 1.86
CA LYS A 2 49.94 52.47 0.50
C LYS A 2 50.09 51.49 -0.68
N LYS A 3 50.51 50.24 -0.45
CA LYS A 3 50.73 49.23 -1.52
C LYS A 3 49.43 48.47 -1.84
N GLU A 4 48.72 48.03 -0.80
CA GLU A 4 47.39 47.39 -0.87
C GLU A 4 46.35 48.18 -1.69
N LEU A 5 46.40 49.53 -1.62
CA LEU A 5 45.46 50.41 -2.31
C LEU A 5 45.67 50.45 -3.85
N LYS A 6 46.86 50.11 -4.34
CA LYS A 6 47.14 50.07 -5.79
C LYS A 6 46.65 48.77 -6.44
N ASP A 7 46.71 47.68 -5.69
CA ASP A 7 46.29 46.36 -6.17
C ASP A 7 44.77 46.28 -6.29
N ILE A 8 44.02 46.92 -5.39
CA ILE A 8 42.54 47.04 -5.50
C ILE A 8 42.09 47.91 -6.68
N GLU A 9 42.87 48.93 -7.08
CA GLU A 9 42.57 49.77 -8.25
C GLU A 9 42.85 49.05 -9.57
N LEU A 10 43.90 48.22 -9.61
CA LEU A 10 44.21 47.36 -10.77
C LEU A 10 43.14 46.29 -11.02
N LEU A 11 42.51 45.79 -9.96
CA LEU A 11 41.40 44.83 -10.04
C LEU A 11 40.05 45.49 -10.35
N LYS A 12 39.95 46.82 -10.27
CA LYS A 12 38.69 47.58 -10.48
C LYS A 12 38.40 47.86 -11.97
N GLY A 13 39.39 47.69 -12.85
CA GLY A 13 39.30 48.07 -14.26
C GLY A 13 38.76 47.01 -15.23
N GLY A 14 38.69 45.73 -14.80
CA GLY A 14 38.23 44.64 -15.65
C GLY A 14 37.31 43.70 -14.89
N ASN A 15 36.09 43.52 -15.39
CA ASN A 15 35.16 42.54 -14.82
C ASN A 15 35.76 41.13 -14.97
N SER A 16 36.28 40.56 -13.87
CA SER A 16 36.77 39.17 -13.81
C SER A 16 35.65 38.13 -13.98
N PHE A 17 34.39 38.57 -13.94
CA PHE A 17 33.20 37.75 -14.22
C PHE A 17 32.75 37.83 -15.69
N LYS A 18 33.58 38.38 -16.60
CA LYS A 18 33.23 38.41 -18.02
C LYS A 18 33.39 37.00 -18.61
N VAL A 19 32.31 36.47 -19.13
CA VAL A 19 32.32 35.20 -19.85
C VAL A 19 33.15 35.33 -21.14
N PRO A 20 33.85 34.26 -21.56
CA PRO A 20 34.49 34.20 -22.86
C PRO A 20 33.48 34.49 -23.98
N GLU A 21 33.94 35.19 -25.03
CA GLU A 21 33.14 35.45 -26.22
C GLU A 21 32.67 34.10 -26.81
N GLY A 22 31.37 33.97 -27.08
CA GLY A 22 30.77 32.73 -27.61
C GLY A 22 30.41 31.64 -26.59
N TYR A 23 30.70 31.80 -25.30
CA TYR A 23 30.41 30.77 -24.26
C TYR A 23 28.93 30.34 -24.23
N PHE A 24 28.02 31.31 -24.34
CA PHE A 24 26.57 31.04 -24.31
C PHE A 24 25.98 30.60 -25.65
N GLU A 25 26.72 30.67 -26.76
CA GLU A 25 26.21 30.31 -28.09
C GLU A 25 25.88 28.81 -28.21
N SER A 26 26.68 27.95 -27.55
CA SER A 26 26.47 26.49 -27.54
C SER A 26 25.83 25.96 -26.25
N PHE A 27 25.56 26.82 -25.28
CA PHE A 27 25.04 26.42 -23.96
C PHE A 27 23.63 25.83 -24.06
N THR A 28 22.75 26.46 -24.84
CA THR A 28 21.37 26.02 -25.02
C THR A 28 21.31 24.66 -25.73
N SER A 29 22.15 24.45 -26.75
CA SER A 29 22.26 23.16 -27.45
C SER A 29 22.72 22.05 -26.51
N ARG A 30 23.77 22.29 -25.70
CA ARG A 30 24.26 21.33 -24.70
C ARG A 30 23.23 21.05 -23.62
N MET A 31 22.52 22.09 -23.15
CA MET A 31 21.44 21.93 -22.19
C MET A 31 20.35 21.00 -22.75
N MET A 32 19.86 21.29 -23.96
CA MET A 32 18.81 20.50 -24.60
C MET A 32 19.25 19.05 -24.89
N GLU A 33 20.51 18.82 -25.23
CA GLU A 33 21.08 17.49 -25.44
C GLU A 33 21.21 16.70 -24.13
N GLN A 34 21.45 17.38 -23.02
CA GLN A 34 21.51 16.79 -21.67
C GLN A 34 20.14 16.61 -21.03
N LEU A 35 19.10 17.27 -21.54
CA LEU A 35 17.75 17.02 -21.07
C LEU A 35 17.39 15.58 -21.45
N PRO A 36 17.12 14.70 -20.47
CA PRO A 36 16.62 13.37 -20.79
C PRO A 36 15.35 13.55 -21.62
N GLU A 37 15.23 12.81 -22.72
CA GLU A 37 13.99 12.73 -23.46
C GLU A 37 12.90 12.38 -22.45
N LYS A 38 12.04 13.35 -22.11
CA LYS A 38 10.87 13.09 -21.29
C LYS A 38 10.00 12.17 -22.13
N THR A 39 10.19 10.87 -21.95
CA THR A 39 9.27 9.84 -22.40
C THR A 39 8.01 10.10 -21.61
N TYR A 40 7.12 10.92 -22.17
CA TYR A 40 5.76 11.04 -21.70
C TYR A 40 5.15 9.65 -21.90
N SER A 41 5.27 8.80 -20.89
CA SER A 41 4.52 7.56 -20.81
C SER A 41 3.07 7.98 -20.93
N ALA A 42 2.46 7.65 -22.07
CA ALA A 42 1.09 8.03 -22.36
C ALA A 42 0.24 7.63 -21.14
N PRO A 43 -0.62 8.52 -20.63
CA PRO A 43 -1.40 8.22 -19.44
C PRO A 43 -2.14 6.91 -19.70
N LYS A 44 -1.86 5.89 -18.89
CA LYS A 44 -2.52 4.58 -18.97
C LYS A 44 -4.01 4.86 -18.91
N LYS A 45 -4.70 4.72 -20.04
CA LYS A 45 -6.14 4.96 -20.14
C LYS A 45 -6.81 3.88 -19.29
N VAL A 46 -7.13 4.22 -18.05
CA VAL A 46 -7.89 3.32 -17.17
C VAL A 46 -9.24 3.09 -17.84
N THR A 47 -9.52 1.83 -18.12
CA THR A 47 -10.76 1.45 -18.78
C THR A 47 -11.84 1.33 -17.70
N MET A 48 -13.11 1.59 -18.01
CA MET A 48 -14.18 1.35 -17.02
C MET A 48 -14.23 -0.11 -16.54
N LEU A 49 -13.67 -1.05 -17.33
CA LEU A 49 -13.52 -2.45 -16.95
C LEU A 49 -12.59 -2.65 -15.76
N ASP A 50 -11.57 -1.82 -15.59
CA ASP A 50 -10.63 -1.94 -14.46
C ASP A 50 -11.33 -1.70 -13.11
N ARG A 51 -12.43 -0.94 -13.11
CA ARG A 51 -13.22 -0.66 -11.91
C ARG A 51 -14.23 -1.75 -11.57
N VAL A 52 -14.68 -2.54 -12.55
CA VAL A 52 -15.59 -3.67 -12.32
C VAL A 52 -14.86 -4.98 -12.05
N ARG A 53 -13.57 -5.10 -12.40
CA ARG A 53 -12.74 -6.28 -12.08
C ARG A 53 -12.80 -6.66 -10.59
N PRO A 54 -12.60 -5.75 -9.62
CA PRO A 54 -12.70 -6.09 -8.20
C PRO A 54 -14.09 -6.60 -7.78
N TRP A 55 -15.15 -6.00 -8.32
CA TRP A 55 -16.53 -6.38 -7.98
C TRP A 55 -16.90 -7.75 -8.54
N LEU A 56 -16.37 -8.09 -9.72
CA LEU A 56 -16.56 -9.42 -10.31
C LEU A 56 -15.90 -10.52 -9.46
N TYR A 57 -14.71 -10.27 -8.90
CA TYR A 57 -14.09 -11.21 -7.96
C TYR A 57 -14.93 -11.41 -6.70
N MET A 58 -15.46 -10.32 -6.12
CA MET A 58 -16.36 -10.40 -4.98
C MET A 58 -17.63 -11.19 -5.32
N ALA A 59 -18.26 -10.91 -6.47
CA ALA A 59 -19.44 -11.63 -6.92
C ALA A 59 -19.17 -13.12 -7.11
N ALA A 60 -18.01 -13.51 -7.66
CA ALA A 60 -17.63 -14.91 -7.82
C ALA A 60 -17.47 -15.63 -6.47
N VAL A 61 -16.87 -14.96 -5.48
CA VAL A 61 -16.73 -15.48 -4.12
C VAL A 61 -18.10 -15.65 -3.47
N PHE A 62 -18.97 -14.63 -3.52
CA PHE A 62 -20.33 -14.72 -2.98
C PHE A 62 -21.18 -15.80 -3.67
N ALA A 63 -21.06 -15.95 -4.99
CA ALA A 63 -21.71 -17.03 -5.72
C ALA A 63 -21.15 -18.40 -5.31
N GLY A 64 -19.83 -18.53 -5.19
CA GLY A 64 -19.17 -19.76 -4.74
C GLY A 64 -19.62 -20.19 -3.34
N LEU A 65 -19.57 -19.29 -2.37
CA LEU A 65 -20.05 -19.54 -1.00
C LEU A 65 -21.57 -19.78 -0.98
N GLY A 66 -22.36 -18.97 -1.66
CA GLY A 66 -23.81 -19.11 -1.71
C GLY A 66 -24.25 -20.45 -2.32
N LEU A 67 -23.60 -20.89 -3.39
CA LEU A 67 -23.83 -22.20 -3.99
C LEU A 67 -23.32 -23.34 -3.10
N PHE A 68 -22.19 -23.16 -2.41
CA PHE A 68 -21.66 -24.14 -1.45
C PHE A 68 -22.64 -24.35 -0.29
N PHE A 69 -23.14 -23.26 0.32
CA PHE A 69 -24.19 -23.32 1.34
C PHE A 69 -25.49 -23.92 0.79
N LYS A 70 -25.91 -23.54 -0.43
CA LYS A 70 -27.11 -24.10 -1.07
C LYS A 70 -26.99 -25.60 -1.34
N ALA A 71 -25.82 -26.07 -1.79
CA ALA A 71 -25.57 -27.46 -2.12
C ALA A 71 -25.43 -28.35 -0.86
N ILE A 72 -24.83 -27.83 0.21
CA ILE A 72 -24.59 -28.59 1.45
C ILE A 72 -25.76 -28.49 2.43
N VAL A 73 -26.37 -27.31 2.62
CA VAL A 73 -27.48 -27.10 3.56
C VAL A 73 -28.84 -27.35 2.89
N GLY A 74 -28.95 -27.08 1.58
CA GLY A 74 -30.22 -27.12 0.86
C GLY A 74 -30.71 -28.50 0.43
N ILE A 75 -29.91 -29.57 0.58
CA ILE A 75 -30.37 -30.94 0.29
C ILE A 75 -31.15 -31.53 1.48
N ASP A 76 -30.80 -31.18 2.72
CA ASP A 76 -31.46 -31.76 3.91
C ASP A 76 -32.69 -30.93 4.37
N SER A 77 -32.79 -29.67 3.96
CA SER A 77 -33.75 -28.72 4.52
C SER A 77 -35.12 -28.67 3.82
N SER A 78 -35.30 -29.27 2.63
CA SER A 78 -36.59 -29.21 1.91
C SER A 78 -37.59 -30.30 2.28
N THR A 79 -37.27 -31.18 3.23
CA THR A 79 -38.13 -32.33 3.61
C THR A 79 -38.56 -32.37 5.07
N GLN A 80 -38.27 -31.38 5.91
CA GLN A 80 -38.64 -31.41 7.34
C GLN A 80 -39.32 -30.14 7.89
N LEU A 81 -40.13 -29.44 7.09
CA LEU A 81 -41.02 -28.37 7.59
C LEU A 81 -42.39 -28.89 8.08
N ALA A 82 -42.45 -30.12 8.57
CA ALA A 82 -43.70 -30.74 9.04
C ALA A 82 -43.57 -31.56 10.32
N HIS A 83 -42.72 -31.21 11.29
CA HIS A 83 -42.93 -31.63 12.67
C HIS A 83 -42.44 -30.57 13.66
N THR A 84 -43.38 -29.76 14.12
CA THR A 84 -43.33 -29.17 15.45
C THR A 84 -43.35 -30.32 16.46
N ASP A 85 -42.28 -30.54 17.21
CA ASP A 85 -42.43 -30.85 18.64
C ASP A 85 -41.10 -30.99 19.38
N THR A 86 -41.17 -30.61 20.66
CA THR A 86 -40.33 -31.05 21.79
C THR A 86 -38.99 -30.35 22.09
N LEU A 87 -39.12 -29.43 23.06
CA LEU A 87 -38.31 -29.29 24.29
C LEU A 87 -37.02 -28.46 24.23
N ALA A 88 -37.19 -27.18 24.51
CA ALA A 88 -36.16 -26.30 25.05
C ALA A 88 -35.56 -26.86 26.36
N ILE A 89 -34.26 -27.16 26.35
CA ILE A 89 -33.46 -27.28 27.57
C ILE A 89 -32.66 -25.99 27.70
N GLN A 90 -33.09 -25.14 28.64
CA GLN A 90 -32.29 -24.01 29.11
C GLN A 90 -31.10 -24.54 29.92
N SER A 91 -29.88 -24.39 29.39
CA SER A 91 -28.68 -24.37 30.22
C SER A 91 -28.41 -22.93 30.64
N THR A 92 -28.89 -22.58 31.83
CA THR A 92 -28.68 -21.31 32.50
C THR A 92 -27.26 -21.25 33.10
N VAL A 93 -26.27 -20.70 32.40
CA VAL A 93 -25.23 -19.87 33.04
C VAL A 93 -24.72 -18.84 32.01
N THR A 94 -24.88 -17.57 32.38
CA THR A 94 -24.42 -16.33 31.74
C THR A 94 -23.18 -16.46 30.84
N THR A 95 -23.41 -16.59 29.54
CA THR A 95 -22.39 -16.70 28.49
C THR A 95 -21.76 -15.38 27.99
N PRO A 96 -22.38 -14.18 28.10
CA PRO A 96 -21.76 -12.99 27.50
C PRO A 96 -20.58 -12.44 28.30
N VAL A 97 -20.61 -12.51 29.65
CA VAL A 97 -19.51 -11.99 30.49
C VAL A 97 -18.28 -12.90 30.47
N LEU A 98 -18.49 -14.21 30.38
CA LEU A 98 -17.39 -15.17 30.28
C LEU A 98 -16.74 -15.10 28.90
N ALA A 99 -17.52 -14.90 27.83
CA ALA A 99 -17.01 -14.64 26.49
C ALA A 99 -16.25 -13.30 26.37
N THR A 100 -16.64 -12.25 27.10
CA THR A 100 -15.86 -11.00 27.13
C THR A 100 -14.55 -11.14 27.88
N LEU A 101 -14.53 -11.87 29.01
CA LEU A 101 -13.29 -12.11 29.77
C LEU A 101 -12.32 -13.00 28.98
N GLN A 102 -12.85 -14.02 28.32
CA GLN A 102 -12.06 -14.95 27.51
C GLN A 102 -11.59 -14.30 26.20
N GLY A 103 -12.39 -13.40 25.62
CA GLY A 103 -12.01 -12.62 24.44
C GLY A 103 -10.87 -11.64 24.72
N ASP A 104 -10.88 -10.95 25.87
CA ASP A 104 -9.80 -10.05 26.27
C ASP A 104 -8.47 -10.83 26.52
N GLU A 105 -8.54 -12.00 27.17
CA GLU A 105 -7.36 -12.86 27.38
C GLU A 105 -6.85 -13.49 26.07
N GLU A 106 -7.74 -13.86 25.16
CA GLU A 106 -7.40 -14.38 23.84
C GLU A 106 -6.73 -13.31 22.95
N GLU A 107 -7.17 -12.05 23.02
CA GLU A 107 -6.55 -10.92 22.31
C GLU A 107 -5.11 -10.66 22.80
N GLU A 108 -4.87 -10.64 24.12
CA GLU A 108 -3.52 -10.47 24.69
C GLU A 108 -2.59 -11.63 24.27
N TYR A 109 -3.11 -12.86 24.25
CA TYR A 109 -2.37 -14.03 23.78
C TYR A 109 -2.02 -13.96 22.29
N LEU A 110 -2.95 -13.48 21.45
CA LEU A 110 -2.73 -13.31 20.01
C LEU A 110 -1.70 -12.20 19.72
N GLU A 111 -1.75 -11.08 20.45
CA GLU A 111 -0.77 -10.00 20.32
C GLU A 111 0.65 -10.44 20.75
N TYR A 112 0.76 -11.26 21.81
CA TYR A 112 2.04 -11.84 22.22
C TYR A 112 2.64 -12.74 21.13
N LEU A 113 1.81 -13.61 20.53
CA LEU A 113 2.24 -14.45 19.41
C LEU A 113 2.69 -13.60 18.22
N GLU A 114 1.89 -12.59 17.83
CA GLU A 114 2.26 -11.69 16.74
C GLU A 114 3.62 -11.05 16.99
N ASN A 115 3.82 -10.39 18.14
CA ASN A 115 5.08 -9.73 18.49
C ASN A 115 6.30 -10.69 18.46
N GLN A 116 6.11 -11.96 18.84
CA GLN A 116 7.18 -12.96 18.76
C GLN A 116 7.56 -13.31 17.31
N TYR A 117 6.59 -13.38 16.40
CA TYR A 117 6.82 -13.78 15.00
C TYR A 117 7.08 -12.62 14.04
N THR A 118 6.66 -11.39 14.35
CA THR A 118 6.84 -10.20 13.50
C THR A 118 8.30 -9.97 13.13
N SER A 119 9.22 -10.21 14.06
CA SER A 119 10.66 -10.07 13.82
C SER A 119 11.21 -11.08 12.81
N TYR A 120 10.71 -12.33 12.81
CA TYR A 120 11.12 -13.37 11.86
C TYR A 120 10.57 -13.11 10.46
N ILE A 121 9.31 -12.68 10.37
CA ILE A 121 8.67 -12.35 9.09
C ILE A 121 9.36 -11.15 8.42
N LEU A 122 9.68 -10.11 9.20
CA LEU A 122 10.43 -8.95 8.70
C LEU A 122 11.87 -9.30 8.30
N ALA A 123 12.53 -10.18 9.05
CA ALA A 123 13.88 -10.64 8.72
C ALA A 123 13.89 -11.49 7.44
N GLU A 124 12.90 -12.37 7.26
CA GLU A 124 12.72 -13.15 6.03
C GLU A 124 12.45 -12.22 4.84
N GLU A 125 11.58 -11.23 4.98
CA GLU A 125 11.32 -10.24 3.93
C GLU A 125 12.59 -9.47 3.55
N LEU A 126 13.38 -8.97 4.51
CA LEU A 126 14.64 -8.27 4.24
C LEU A 126 15.70 -9.17 3.57
N SER A 127 15.76 -10.45 3.93
CA SER A 127 16.67 -11.42 3.29
C SER A 127 16.30 -11.76 1.85
N ASN A 128 15.02 -11.63 1.48
CA ASN A 128 14.54 -11.85 0.11
C ASN A 128 14.81 -10.66 -0.84
N TYR A 129 15.34 -9.54 -0.32
CA TYR A 129 15.70 -8.34 -1.10
C TYR A 129 17.22 -8.13 -1.26
N GLU A 130 18.07 -9.00 -0.71
CA GLU A 130 19.50 -9.13 -1.07
C GLU A 130 19.71 -10.14 -2.20
#